data_AF-A0A6S7AN15-F1
#
_entry.id   AF-A0A6S7AN15-F1
#
_cell.length_a   1.000
_cell.length_b   1.000
_cell.length_c   1.000
_cell.angle_alpha   90.00
_cell.angle_beta   90.00
_cell.angle_gamma   90.00
#
_symmetry.space_group_name_H-M   'P 1'
#
loop_
_entity.id
_entity.type
_entity.pdbx_description
1 polymer ?
#
loop_
_entity_poly.entity_id
_entity_poly.type
_entity_poly.pdbx_seq_one_letter_code
_entity_poly.pdbx_strand_id
1 'polypeptide(L)'
;MRIYLSNAGAIALRDAADFGRLDVMADPQPADRLERAIARIGRREDERHVRLSPSVLRFLSQHAGDPAWEASFSKMVDYAARHGWVDERGDIRAHMVVNDCDEVVSVDDFKAAMRSLPAGISAVSTGDGADMAGMIVSSLTSISADPPMVGFFVQQTASAHAPLLRNGRFVANILGEGHGEVIEAFMKNPQGRARFAQGGWVMNEHGAPVLPDALASIECDIVCTEKLGTHDLIVGKIRRTACREARPVINFQSATHGIAPAQIQ
;
A
#
# COMPACT_ATOMS: atom_id res chain seq x y z
N MET A 1 16.22 16.88 -16.19
CA MET A 1 16.04 16.27 -14.86
C MET A 1 14.77 16.83 -14.26
N ARG A 2 13.88 15.95 -13.80
CA ARG A 2 12.55 16.36 -13.33
C ARG A 2 12.13 15.57 -12.12
N ILE A 3 11.81 16.24 -11.03
CA ILE A 3 11.18 15.58 -9.88
C ILE A 3 9.68 15.51 -10.14
N TYR A 4 9.09 14.34 -9.92
CA TYR A 4 7.66 14.12 -9.95
C TYR A 4 7.14 13.86 -8.53
N LEU A 5 6.17 14.66 -8.10
CA LEU A 5 5.46 14.54 -6.82
C LEU A 5 4.06 14.01 -7.09
N SER A 6 3.86 12.70 -6.96
CA SER A 6 2.54 12.14 -7.22
C SER A 6 1.55 12.44 -6.10
N ASN A 7 0.27 12.58 -6.45
CA ASN A 7 -0.77 12.70 -5.43
C ASN A 7 -0.96 11.38 -4.66
N ALA A 8 -0.42 10.27 -5.13
CA ALA A 8 -0.32 9.00 -4.41
C ALA A 8 0.86 8.95 -3.41
N GLY A 9 1.66 10.02 -3.30
CA GLY A 9 2.75 10.15 -2.32
C GLY A 9 4.11 9.63 -2.80
N ALA A 10 4.21 9.22 -4.06
CA ALA A 10 5.47 8.81 -4.67
C ALA A 10 6.30 10.05 -5.07
N ILE A 11 7.60 9.95 -4.88
CA ILE A 11 8.58 10.95 -5.32
C ILE A 11 9.56 10.25 -6.25
N ALA A 12 9.65 10.70 -7.49
CA ALA A 12 10.51 10.07 -8.49
C ALA A 12 11.34 11.11 -9.24
N LEU A 13 12.59 10.78 -9.57
CA LEU A 13 13.41 11.55 -10.49
C LEU A 13 13.30 10.94 -11.88
N ARG A 14 12.80 11.71 -12.84
CA ARG A 14 12.77 11.36 -14.27
C ARG A 14 13.87 12.12 -15.02
N ASP A 15 14.32 11.53 -16.12
CA ASP A 15 15.38 12.07 -16.96
C ASP A 15 16.62 12.49 -16.15
N ALA A 16 17.09 11.59 -15.27
CA ALA A 16 18.16 11.87 -14.30
C ALA A 16 19.51 12.22 -14.96
N ALA A 17 19.70 11.92 -16.25
CA ALA A 17 20.89 12.26 -17.03
C ALA A 17 20.71 13.53 -17.90
N ASP A 18 19.52 14.14 -17.91
CA ASP A 18 19.28 15.40 -18.61
C ASP A 18 19.60 16.57 -17.68
N PHE A 19 20.78 17.16 -17.81
CA PHE A 19 21.22 18.29 -16.99
C PHE A 19 20.84 19.67 -17.59
N GLY A 20 20.11 19.69 -18.72
CA GLY A 20 19.70 20.94 -19.37
C GLY A 20 18.47 21.59 -18.74
N ARG A 21 17.75 20.85 -17.89
CA ARG A 21 16.56 21.33 -17.17
C ARG A 21 16.50 20.73 -15.77
N LEU A 22 16.04 21.54 -14.82
CA LEU A 22 15.69 21.11 -13.46
C LEU A 22 14.35 21.72 -13.08
N ASP A 23 13.31 20.89 -13.03
CA ASP A 23 11.97 21.32 -12.68
C ASP A 23 11.26 20.27 -11.80
N VAL A 24 10.21 20.71 -11.12
CA VAL A 24 9.35 19.87 -10.29
C VAL A 24 7.95 19.88 -10.86
N MET A 25 7.41 18.69 -11.11
CA MET A 25 6.01 18.51 -11.47
C MET A 25 5.26 17.86 -10.32
N ALA A 26 4.06 18.32 -10.04
CA ALA A 26 3.19 17.75 -9.03
C ALA A 26 1.80 17.46 -9.60
N ASP A 27 1.22 16.32 -9.23
CA ASP A 27 -0.19 16.05 -9.48
C ASP A 27 -1.06 17.02 -8.65
N PRO A 28 -2.30 17.32 -9.11
CA PRO A 28 -3.26 18.05 -8.30
C PRO A 28 -3.50 17.31 -6.99
N GLN A 29 -3.27 18.00 -5.88
CA GLN A 29 -3.39 17.45 -4.54
C GLN A 29 -3.62 18.55 -3.50
N PRO A 30 -4.17 18.22 -2.32
CA PRO A 30 -4.34 19.18 -1.24
C PRO A 30 -3.03 19.88 -0.87
N ALA A 31 -3.11 21.17 -0.55
CA ALA A 31 -1.94 22.01 -0.26
C ALA A 31 -1.06 21.43 0.86
N ASP A 32 -1.67 20.87 1.90
CA ASP A 32 -0.95 20.25 3.02
C ASP A 32 -0.15 19.00 2.59
N ARG A 33 -0.67 18.21 1.63
CA ARG A 33 0.04 17.06 1.06
C ARG A 33 1.20 17.52 0.20
N LEU A 34 0.97 18.53 -0.64
CA LEU A 34 2.01 19.09 -1.50
C LEU A 34 3.17 19.66 -0.66
N GLU A 35 2.89 20.40 0.41
CA GLU A 35 3.93 20.93 1.31
C GLU A 35 4.74 19.81 1.98
N ARG A 36 4.09 18.73 2.43
CA ARG A 36 4.79 17.55 2.98
C ARG A 36 5.66 16.86 1.92
N ALA A 37 5.22 16.80 0.67
CA ALA A 37 6.00 16.22 -0.42
C ALA A 37 7.22 17.09 -0.77
N ILE A 38 7.05 18.42 -0.82
CA ILE A 38 8.14 19.37 -1.05
C ILE A 38 9.19 19.30 0.06
N ALA A 39 8.76 19.19 1.32
CA ALA A 39 9.65 19.06 2.46
C ALA A 39 10.59 17.82 2.38
N ARG A 40 10.23 16.79 1.60
CA ARG A 40 11.07 15.60 1.38
C ARG A 40 12.17 15.82 0.33
N ILE A 41 12.04 16.83 -0.52
CA ILE A 41 13.00 17.14 -1.60
C ILE A 41 13.76 18.44 -1.38
N GLY A 42 13.31 19.25 -0.42
CA GLY A 42 13.89 20.53 -0.08
C GLY A 42 12.86 21.42 0.61
N ARG A 43 12.59 22.61 0.06
CA ARG A 43 11.65 23.57 0.65
C ARG A 43 10.97 24.46 -0.38
N ARG A 44 9.79 24.99 -0.02
CA ARG A 44 9.10 26.02 -0.78
C ARG A 44 9.88 27.34 -0.71
N GLU A 45 10.09 28.00 -1.85
CA GLU A 45 10.59 29.37 -1.92
C GLU A 45 9.46 30.36 -2.17
N ASP A 46 8.65 30.09 -3.20
CA ASP A 46 7.47 30.87 -3.58
C ASP A 46 6.45 29.97 -4.31
N GLU A 47 5.33 30.54 -4.78
CA GLU A 47 4.25 29.79 -5.44
C GLU A 47 4.72 28.92 -6.63
N ARG A 48 5.77 29.35 -7.35
CA ARG A 48 6.27 28.69 -8.56
C ARG A 48 7.65 28.10 -8.39
N HIS A 49 8.28 28.23 -7.22
CA HIS A 49 9.65 27.79 -7.01
C HIS A 49 9.85 27.00 -5.73
N VAL A 50 10.69 25.98 -5.85
CA VAL A 50 11.20 25.19 -4.74
C VAL A 50 12.72 25.20 -4.75
N ARG A 51 13.30 25.14 -3.57
CA ARG A 51 14.74 24.97 -3.35
C ARG A 51 14.98 23.50 -3.10
N LEU A 52 15.68 22.84 -4.01
CA LEU A 52 15.95 21.41 -4.01
C LEU A 52 17.31 21.12 -3.40
N SER A 53 17.35 20.12 -2.52
CA SER A 53 18.62 19.64 -1.96
C SER A 53 19.37 18.79 -3.00
N PRO A 54 20.63 19.13 -3.34
CA PRO A 54 21.45 18.30 -4.24
C PRO A 54 21.63 16.87 -3.74
N SER A 55 21.66 16.67 -2.42
CA SER A 55 21.77 15.34 -1.80
C SER A 55 20.53 14.49 -2.09
N VAL A 56 19.34 15.10 -2.13
CA VAL A 56 18.10 14.39 -2.50
C VAL A 56 18.09 14.06 -4.00
N LEU A 57 18.57 14.96 -4.86
CA LEU A 57 18.69 14.67 -6.30
C LEU A 57 19.62 13.49 -6.56
N ARG A 58 20.76 13.40 -5.86
CA ARG A 58 21.64 12.23 -5.91
C ARG A 58 20.93 10.99 -5.39
N PHE A 59 20.30 11.06 -4.22
CA PHE A 59 19.59 9.93 -3.64
C PHE A 59 18.49 9.36 -4.55
N LEU A 60 17.74 10.23 -5.23
CA LEU A 60 16.68 9.81 -6.17
C LEU A 60 17.24 9.36 -7.52
N SER A 61 18.50 9.66 -7.84
CA SER A 61 19.14 9.23 -9.07
C SER A 61 19.62 7.80 -8.97
N GLN A 62 19.25 6.96 -9.94
CA GLN A 62 19.80 5.62 -10.09
C GLN A 62 21.28 5.63 -10.55
N HIS A 63 21.82 6.80 -10.92
CA HIS A 63 23.18 6.98 -11.42
C HIS A 63 24.15 7.59 -10.39
N ALA A 64 23.70 7.84 -9.16
CA ALA A 64 24.58 8.40 -8.13
C ALA A 64 25.79 7.47 -7.90
N GLY A 65 26.99 8.06 -7.85
CA GLY A 65 28.25 7.33 -7.77
C GLY A 65 28.89 6.95 -9.11
N ASP A 66 28.20 7.12 -10.25
CA ASP A 66 28.85 7.06 -11.56
C ASP A 66 29.72 8.31 -11.77
N PRO A 67 31.04 8.17 -12.02
CA PRO A 67 31.94 9.32 -12.16
C PRO A 67 31.57 10.29 -13.29
N ALA A 68 31.06 9.80 -14.42
CA ALA A 68 30.68 10.64 -15.54
C ALA A 68 29.40 11.42 -15.22
N TRP A 69 28.46 10.78 -14.52
CA TRP A 69 27.25 11.42 -14.04
C TRP A 69 27.56 12.50 -12.98
N GLU A 70 28.39 12.19 -11.97
CA GLU A 70 28.78 13.15 -10.93
C GLU A 70 29.51 14.37 -11.50
N ALA A 71 30.40 14.17 -12.49
CA ALA A 71 31.08 15.27 -13.17
C ALA A 71 30.06 16.20 -13.89
N SER A 72 29.04 15.62 -14.50
CA SER A 72 27.99 16.35 -15.22
C SER A 72 27.03 17.06 -14.26
N PHE A 73 26.68 16.39 -13.15
CA PHE A 73 25.89 16.97 -12.07
C PHE A 73 26.62 18.15 -11.43
N SER A 74 27.92 18.03 -11.13
CA SER A 74 28.72 19.14 -10.59
C SER A 74 28.72 20.35 -11.52
N LYS A 75 28.88 20.13 -12.84
CA LYS A 75 28.81 21.22 -13.83
C LYS A 75 27.45 21.92 -13.83
N MET A 76 26.36 21.17 -13.67
CA MET A 76 25.01 21.72 -13.55
C MET A 76 24.87 22.59 -12.30
N VAL A 77 25.38 22.13 -11.15
CA VAL A 77 25.34 22.90 -9.89
C VAL A 77 26.18 24.17 -10.00
N ASP A 78 27.38 24.09 -10.57
CA ASP A 78 28.26 25.26 -10.79
C ASP A 78 27.61 26.29 -11.72
N TYR A 79 26.94 25.83 -12.78
CA TYR A 79 26.16 26.69 -13.66
C TYR A 79 25.04 27.40 -12.90
N ALA A 80 24.25 26.66 -12.12
CA ALA A 80 23.16 27.22 -11.31
C ALA A 80 23.69 28.25 -10.29
N ALA A 81 24.84 27.99 -9.67
CA ALA A 81 25.47 28.92 -8.72
C ALA A 81 25.87 30.24 -9.38
N ARG A 82 26.47 30.20 -10.59
CA ARG A 82 26.82 31.40 -11.36
C ARG A 82 25.63 32.28 -11.71
N HIS A 83 24.44 31.69 -11.81
CA HIS A 83 23.19 32.40 -12.08
C HIS A 83 22.41 32.79 -10.81
N GLY A 84 22.97 32.58 -9.61
CA GLY A 84 22.31 32.90 -8.35
C GLY A 84 21.14 31.98 -8.01
N TRP A 85 21.05 30.81 -8.65
CA TRP A 85 20.01 29.82 -8.39
C TRP A 85 20.37 28.87 -7.25
N VAL A 86 21.58 28.96 -6.71
CA VAL A 86 22.01 28.22 -5.52
C VAL A 86 22.07 29.18 -4.34
N ASP A 87 21.48 28.79 -3.22
CA ASP A 87 21.51 29.59 -1.99
C ASP A 87 22.68 29.25 -1.07
N GLU A 88 22.72 29.88 0.11
CA GLU A 88 23.75 29.67 1.14
C GLU A 88 23.82 28.23 1.67
N ARG A 89 22.72 27.46 1.55
CA ARG A 89 22.64 26.06 1.98
C ARG A 89 23.08 25.10 0.87
N GLY A 90 23.35 25.61 -0.34
CA GLY A 90 23.62 24.81 -1.51
C GLY A 90 22.36 24.28 -2.20
N ASP A 91 21.16 24.74 -1.82
CA ASP A 91 19.92 24.28 -2.43
C ASP A 91 19.66 25.00 -3.77
N ILE A 92 19.26 24.22 -4.78
CA ILE A 92 19.09 24.68 -6.16
C ILE A 92 17.64 25.10 -6.39
N ARG A 93 17.42 26.31 -6.89
CA ARG A 93 16.11 26.80 -7.29
C ARG A 93 15.62 26.05 -8.52
N ALA A 94 14.42 25.50 -8.44
CA ALA A 94 13.74 24.84 -9.54
C ALA A 94 12.32 25.39 -9.69
N HIS A 95 11.86 25.52 -10.93
CA HIS A 95 10.48 25.87 -11.22
C HIS A 95 9.58 24.68 -10.89
N MET A 96 8.44 24.94 -10.26
CA MET A 96 7.44 23.94 -9.92
C MET A 96 6.15 24.21 -10.69
N VAL A 97 5.59 23.17 -11.29
CA VAL A 97 4.28 23.16 -11.95
C VAL A 97 3.39 22.15 -11.24
N VAL A 98 2.20 22.58 -10.85
CA VAL A 98 1.11 21.66 -10.46
C VAL A 98 0.25 21.45 -11.71
N ASN A 99 0.04 20.21 -12.11
CA ASN A 99 -0.82 19.90 -13.26
C ASN A 99 -2.28 20.30 -12.95
N ASP A 100 -3.01 20.72 -13.99
CA ASP A 100 -4.42 21.14 -13.85
C ASP A 100 -5.36 19.95 -13.56
N CYS A 101 -5.02 18.77 -14.08
CA CYS A 101 -5.75 17.54 -13.84
C CYS A 101 -4.80 16.37 -13.58
N ASP A 102 -5.30 15.39 -12.83
CA ASP A 102 -4.72 14.06 -12.74
C ASP A 102 -5.53 13.18 -13.68
N GLU A 103 -4.90 12.62 -14.71
CA GLU A 103 -5.57 11.77 -15.71
C GLU A 103 -5.82 10.36 -15.14
N VAL A 104 -6.67 10.29 -14.11
CA VAL A 104 -7.12 9.04 -13.48
C VAL A 104 -8.51 8.65 -13.97
N VAL A 105 -8.76 7.35 -14.00
CA VAL A 105 -10.10 6.80 -14.31
C VAL A 105 -11.11 7.17 -13.22
N SER A 106 -12.40 7.17 -13.56
CA SER A 106 -13.45 7.41 -12.57
C SER A 106 -13.50 6.29 -11.52
N VAL A 107 -14.06 6.57 -10.34
CA VAL A 107 -14.28 5.55 -9.29
C VAL A 107 -15.14 4.40 -9.81
N ASP A 108 -16.11 4.68 -10.67
CA ASP A 108 -16.99 3.67 -11.23
C ASP A 108 -16.27 2.79 -12.26
N ASP A 109 -15.43 3.37 -13.12
CA ASP A 109 -14.58 2.60 -14.05
C ASP A 109 -13.59 1.71 -13.30
N PHE A 110 -12.95 2.24 -12.26
CA PHE A 110 -12.08 1.45 -11.38
C PHE A 110 -12.84 0.27 -10.75
N LYS A 111 -14.02 0.52 -10.17
CA LYS A 111 -14.85 -0.55 -9.58
C LYS A 111 -15.30 -1.57 -10.63
N ALA A 112 -15.68 -1.13 -11.82
CA ALA A 112 -16.08 -2.01 -12.92
C ALA A 112 -14.93 -2.94 -13.35
N ALA A 113 -13.72 -2.38 -13.49
CA ALA A 113 -12.52 -3.17 -13.76
C ALA A 113 -12.23 -4.18 -12.64
N MET A 114 -12.25 -3.74 -11.37
CA MET A 114 -11.95 -4.61 -10.23
C MET A 114 -12.98 -5.72 -10.00
N ARG A 115 -14.27 -5.49 -10.32
CA ARG A 115 -15.31 -6.54 -10.29
C ARG A 115 -15.05 -7.69 -11.26
N SER A 116 -14.26 -7.43 -12.30
CA SER A 116 -13.88 -8.42 -13.30
C SER A 116 -12.68 -9.27 -12.88
N LEU A 117 -12.03 -8.95 -11.76
CA LEU A 117 -10.93 -9.73 -11.19
C LEU A 117 -11.50 -10.70 -10.13
N PRO A 118 -11.62 -12.01 -10.42
CA PRO A 118 -12.00 -12.99 -9.40
C PRO A 118 -10.91 -13.07 -8.33
N ALA A 119 -11.32 -13.10 -7.06
CA ALA A 119 -10.39 -13.17 -5.94
C ALA A 119 -10.89 -14.14 -4.86
N GLY A 120 -9.96 -14.87 -4.24
CA GLY A 120 -10.27 -15.68 -3.07
C GLY A 120 -10.79 -14.83 -1.91
N ILE A 121 -11.59 -15.43 -1.04
CA ILE A 121 -12.14 -14.75 0.14
C ILE A 121 -11.37 -15.22 1.38
N SER A 122 -10.96 -14.28 2.23
CA SER A 122 -10.34 -14.59 3.51
C SER A 122 -10.97 -13.80 4.64
N ALA A 123 -11.16 -14.43 5.79
CA ALA A 123 -11.45 -13.75 7.04
C ALA A 123 -10.12 -13.45 7.76
N VAL A 124 -9.78 -12.17 7.89
CA VAL A 124 -8.67 -11.72 8.73
C VAL A 124 -9.19 -11.52 10.14
N SER A 125 -8.52 -12.12 11.12
CA SER A 125 -8.85 -12.03 12.54
C SER A 125 -7.64 -11.60 13.36
N THR A 126 -7.88 -10.95 14.49
CA THR A 126 -6.85 -10.43 15.40
C THR A 126 -7.43 -10.20 16.79
N GLY A 127 -6.59 -10.30 17.82
CA GLY A 127 -6.92 -9.97 19.20
C GLY A 127 -7.95 -10.88 19.86
N ASP A 128 -8.10 -10.72 21.17
CA ASP A 128 -9.03 -11.49 21.99
C ASP A 128 -9.90 -10.56 22.85
N GLY A 129 -10.81 -11.16 23.62
CA GLY A 129 -11.58 -10.41 24.61
C GLY A 129 -12.35 -9.22 24.02
N ALA A 130 -12.00 -8.02 24.46
CA ALA A 130 -12.57 -6.75 24.02
C ALA A 130 -11.87 -6.16 22.76
N ASP A 131 -10.63 -6.56 22.48
CA ASP A 131 -9.86 -6.14 21.30
C ASP A 131 -10.01 -7.11 20.11
N MET A 132 -10.81 -8.17 20.29
CA MET A 132 -11.14 -9.14 19.26
C MET A 132 -11.76 -8.44 18.04
N ALA A 133 -11.17 -8.67 16.89
CA ALA A 133 -11.52 -7.98 15.67
C ALA A 133 -11.31 -8.88 14.45
N GLY A 134 -12.16 -8.71 13.43
CA GLY A 134 -11.92 -9.31 12.13
C GLY A 134 -12.65 -8.61 11.01
N MET A 135 -12.29 -8.95 9.77
CA MET A 135 -12.87 -8.43 8.54
C MET A 135 -12.76 -9.45 7.40
N ILE A 136 -13.66 -9.36 6.41
CA ILE A 136 -13.51 -10.10 5.15
C ILE A 136 -12.63 -9.28 4.20
N VAL A 137 -11.66 -9.94 3.58
CA VAL A 137 -10.81 -9.37 2.54
C VAL A 137 -10.81 -10.27 1.30
N SER A 138 -10.77 -9.64 0.13
CA SER A 138 -10.49 -10.31 -1.15
C SER A 138 -9.16 -9.85 -1.74
N SER A 139 -8.31 -9.21 -0.93
CA SER A 139 -7.05 -8.60 -1.33
C SER A 139 -5.82 -9.32 -0.78
N LEU A 140 -6.02 -10.46 -0.10
CA LEU A 140 -4.92 -11.28 0.41
C LEU A 140 -4.08 -11.83 -0.74
N THR A 141 -2.77 -11.63 -0.67
CA THR A 141 -1.82 -12.11 -1.68
C THR A 141 -0.51 -12.57 -1.05
N SER A 142 0.20 -13.48 -1.74
CA SER A 142 1.56 -13.88 -1.38
C SER A 142 2.56 -12.77 -1.75
N ILE A 143 3.53 -12.51 -0.87
CA ILE A 143 4.57 -11.49 -1.09
C ILE A 143 5.95 -12.12 -1.30
N SER A 144 6.34 -13.05 -0.43
CA SER A 144 7.64 -13.73 -0.53
C SER A 144 7.57 -15.14 0.03
N ALA A 145 8.43 -16.02 -0.48
CA ALA A 145 8.67 -17.35 0.07
C ALA A 145 9.84 -17.36 1.08
N ASP A 146 10.82 -16.46 0.92
CA ASP A 146 11.99 -16.36 1.81
C ASP A 146 12.32 -14.89 2.14
N PRO A 147 12.04 -14.42 3.38
CA PRO A 147 11.22 -15.09 4.39
C PRO A 147 9.75 -15.18 3.94
N PRO A 148 8.96 -16.14 4.45
CA PRO A 148 7.57 -16.33 4.04
C PRO A 148 6.70 -15.17 4.49
N MET A 149 6.04 -14.50 3.54
CA MET A 149 5.23 -13.30 3.79
C MET A 149 3.95 -13.27 2.94
N VAL A 150 2.88 -12.75 3.52
CA VAL A 150 1.60 -12.43 2.87
C VAL A 150 1.22 -10.99 3.18
N GLY A 151 0.36 -10.41 2.36
CA GLY A 151 -0.21 -9.10 2.67
C GLY A 151 -1.62 -8.92 2.15
N PHE A 152 -2.29 -7.89 2.67
CA PHE A 152 -3.64 -7.49 2.27
C PHE A 152 -3.82 -5.99 2.52
N PHE A 153 -4.85 -5.42 1.90
CA PHE A 153 -5.19 -4.01 2.05
C PHE A 153 -6.38 -3.83 2.98
N VAL A 154 -6.25 -2.89 3.93
CA VAL A 154 -7.33 -2.50 4.85
C VAL A 154 -7.61 -1.01 4.71
N GLN A 155 -8.88 -0.64 4.59
CA GLN A 155 -9.29 0.76 4.57
C GLN A 155 -9.01 1.40 5.94
N GLN A 156 -8.43 2.60 5.98
CA GLN A 156 -8.07 3.29 7.24
C GLN A 156 -9.28 3.56 8.15
N THR A 157 -10.48 3.67 7.59
CA THR A 157 -11.73 3.87 8.34
C THR A 157 -12.41 2.56 8.76
N ALA A 158 -11.84 1.40 8.43
CA ALA A 158 -12.42 0.11 8.82
C ALA A 158 -12.34 -0.08 10.34
N SER A 159 -13.41 -0.58 10.94
CA SER A 159 -13.48 -0.84 12.39
C SER A 159 -12.43 -1.84 12.90
N ALA A 160 -11.89 -2.68 12.01
CA ALA A 160 -10.83 -3.63 12.33
C ALA A 160 -9.41 -3.03 12.22
N HIS A 161 -9.24 -1.84 11.62
CA HIS A 161 -7.93 -1.23 11.36
C HIS A 161 -7.14 -0.96 12.65
N ALA A 162 -7.72 -0.20 13.57
CA ALA A 162 -7.03 0.16 14.82
C ALA A 162 -6.72 -1.07 15.71
N PRO A 163 -7.63 -2.03 15.94
CA PRO A 163 -7.30 -3.28 16.63
C PRO A 163 -6.16 -4.07 15.98
N LEU A 164 -6.17 -4.19 14.64
CA LEU A 164 -5.14 -4.91 13.89
C LEU A 164 -3.74 -4.32 14.13
N LEU A 165 -3.62 -2.99 14.06
CA LEU A 165 -2.36 -2.30 14.31
C LEU A 165 -1.93 -2.39 15.78
N ARG A 166 -2.86 -2.29 16.74
CA ARG A 166 -2.55 -2.42 18.17
C ARG A 166 -2.01 -3.80 18.52
N ASN A 167 -2.63 -4.86 17.99
CA ASN A 167 -2.25 -6.24 18.29
C ASN A 167 -0.95 -6.66 17.60
N GLY A 168 -0.63 -6.06 16.44
CA GLY A 168 0.59 -6.39 15.68
C GLY A 168 0.63 -7.81 15.11
N ARG A 169 -0.49 -8.54 15.17
CA ARG A 169 -0.64 -9.94 14.74
C ARG A 169 -1.98 -10.14 14.07
N PHE A 170 -2.05 -11.06 13.13
CA PHE A 170 -3.31 -11.47 12.52
C PHE A 170 -3.28 -12.94 12.10
N VAL A 171 -4.46 -13.49 11.89
CA VAL A 171 -4.65 -14.78 11.22
C VAL A 171 -5.45 -14.53 9.95
N ALA A 172 -4.92 -14.92 8.80
CA ALA A 172 -5.68 -14.97 7.56
C ALA A 172 -6.27 -16.37 7.38
N ASN A 173 -7.60 -16.46 7.42
CA ASN A 173 -8.35 -17.71 7.27
C ASN A 173 -8.96 -17.73 5.87
N ILE A 174 -8.39 -18.52 4.96
CA ILE A 174 -8.84 -18.66 3.59
C ILE A 174 -10.14 -19.46 3.58
N LEU A 175 -11.22 -18.83 3.11
CA LEU A 175 -12.56 -19.37 3.18
C LEU A 175 -12.88 -20.25 1.97
N GLY A 176 -13.84 -21.14 2.20
CA GLY A 176 -14.40 -22.08 1.23
C GLY A 176 -15.92 -22.00 1.15
N GLU A 177 -16.52 -22.81 0.27
CA GLU A 177 -17.97 -22.80 -0.02
C GLU A 177 -18.84 -22.99 1.24
N GLY A 178 -18.37 -23.73 2.24
CA GLY A 178 -19.09 -23.97 3.49
C GLY A 178 -19.16 -22.77 4.45
N HIS A 179 -18.44 -21.69 4.19
CA HIS A 179 -18.26 -20.58 5.13
C HIS A 179 -19.19 -19.37 4.86
N GLY A 180 -20.31 -19.59 4.18
CA GLY A 180 -21.29 -18.53 3.87
C GLY A 180 -21.78 -17.79 5.13
N GLU A 181 -22.10 -18.53 6.20
CA GLU A 181 -22.55 -17.94 7.46
C GLU A 181 -21.46 -17.12 8.17
N VAL A 182 -20.18 -17.50 8.01
CA VAL A 182 -19.04 -16.74 8.53
C VAL A 182 -18.91 -15.40 7.78
N ILE A 183 -18.99 -15.44 6.45
CA ILE A 183 -18.97 -14.24 5.61
C ILE A 183 -20.11 -13.32 6.01
N GLU A 184 -21.33 -13.86 6.13
CA GLU A 184 -22.52 -13.10 6.51
C GLU A 184 -22.38 -12.47 7.90
N ALA A 185 -21.90 -13.22 8.89
CA ALA A 185 -21.68 -12.73 10.26
C ALA A 185 -20.69 -11.56 10.28
N PHE A 186 -19.59 -11.64 9.53
CA PHE A 186 -18.60 -10.56 9.46
C PHE A 186 -19.13 -9.30 8.76
N MET A 187 -20.04 -9.46 7.79
CA MET A 187 -20.63 -8.35 7.04
C MET A 187 -21.78 -7.67 7.79
N LYS A 188 -22.59 -8.41 8.55
CA LYS A 188 -23.80 -7.88 9.22
C LYS A 188 -23.57 -7.43 10.65
N ASN A 189 -22.65 -8.06 11.39
CA ASN A 189 -22.48 -7.80 12.82
C ASN A 189 -21.45 -6.67 13.08
N PRO A 190 -21.64 -5.92 14.19
CA PRO A 190 -20.64 -4.96 14.64
C PRO A 190 -19.31 -5.66 14.97
N GLN A 191 -18.23 -4.88 15.01
CA GLN A 191 -16.91 -5.37 15.42
C GLN A 191 -16.97 -6.09 16.77
N GLY A 192 -16.21 -7.17 16.93
CA GLY A 192 -16.13 -7.93 18.18
C GLY A 192 -16.67 -9.35 18.07
N ARG A 193 -16.94 -9.95 19.23
CA ARG A 193 -17.34 -11.37 19.39
C ARG A 193 -18.50 -11.80 18.50
N ALA A 194 -19.44 -10.90 18.19
CA ALA A 194 -20.60 -11.21 17.36
C ALA A 194 -20.23 -11.67 15.94
N ARG A 195 -19.09 -11.23 15.39
CA ARG A 195 -18.59 -11.72 14.09
C ARG A 195 -18.09 -13.16 14.13
N PHE A 196 -17.62 -13.59 15.30
CA PHE A 196 -17.03 -14.91 15.54
C PHE A 196 -18.04 -15.93 16.08
N ALA A 197 -19.34 -15.60 16.05
CA ALA A 197 -20.40 -16.47 16.56
C ALA A 197 -20.64 -17.72 15.69
N GLN A 198 -20.27 -17.67 14.41
CA GLN A 198 -20.40 -18.77 13.44
C GLN A 198 -19.04 -19.30 13.01
N GLY A 199 -18.94 -20.60 12.72
CA GLY A 199 -17.73 -21.24 12.19
C GLY A 199 -16.85 -21.98 13.22
N GLY A 200 -17.20 -21.99 14.51
CA GLY A 200 -16.44 -22.79 15.49
C GLY A 200 -15.01 -22.30 15.73
N TRP A 201 -14.82 -20.97 15.76
CA TRP A 201 -13.54 -20.33 16.00
C TRP A 201 -12.87 -20.79 17.30
N VAL A 202 -11.56 -20.98 17.25
CA VAL A 202 -10.71 -21.30 18.40
C VAL A 202 -9.66 -20.22 18.57
N MET A 203 -9.19 -20.00 19.80
CA MET A 203 -8.09 -19.07 20.03
C MET A 203 -6.75 -19.79 19.82
N ASN A 204 -5.82 -19.17 19.10
CA ASN A 204 -4.43 -19.66 19.06
C ASN A 204 -3.67 -19.30 20.36
N GLU A 205 -2.42 -19.76 20.43
CA GLU A 205 -1.50 -19.51 21.55
C GLU A 205 -1.14 -18.02 21.75
N HIS A 206 -1.46 -17.17 20.78
CA HIS A 206 -1.18 -15.74 20.78
C HIS A 206 -2.43 -14.86 20.91
N GLY A 207 -3.58 -15.45 21.30
CA GLY A 207 -4.80 -14.67 21.53
C GLY A 207 -5.44 -14.11 20.26
N ALA A 208 -5.39 -14.84 19.14
CA ALA A 208 -6.11 -14.50 17.90
C ALA A 208 -7.05 -15.64 17.48
N PRO A 209 -8.28 -15.35 16.97
CA PRO A 209 -9.20 -16.36 16.49
C PRO A 209 -8.67 -17.06 15.24
N VAL A 210 -8.75 -18.37 15.20
CA VAL A 210 -8.43 -19.24 14.07
C VAL A 210 -9.68 -20.03 13.70
N LEU A 211 -9.95 -20.16 12.41
CA LEU A 211 -11.04 -20.97 11.89
C LEU A 211 -10.52 -22.37 11.51
N PRO A 212 -10.80 -23.43 12.29
CA PRO A 212 -10.14 -24.73 12.13
C PRO A 212 -10.46 -25.49 10.83
N ASP A 213 -11.60 -25.19 10.21
CA ASP A 213 -12.13 -25.78 8.99
C ASP A 213 -11.92 -24.90 7.74
N ALA A 214 -11.23 -23.76 7.87
CA ALA A 214 -10.77 -22.96 6.74
C ALA A 214 -9.87 -23.79 5.80
N LEU A 215 -9.87 -23.45 4.49
CA LEU A 215 -8.97 -24.09 3.51
C LEU A 215 -7.52 -23.96 3.94
N ALA A 216 -7.17 -22.78 4.46
CA ALA A 216 -5.95 -22.59 5.21
C ALA A 216 -6.12 -21.52 6.29
N SER A 217 -5.43 -21.68 7.40
CA SER A 217 -5.18 -20.61 8.36
C SER A 217 -3.70 -20.23 8.32
N ILE A 218 -3.41 -18.93 8.32
CA ILE A 218 -2.06 -18.37 8.21
C ILE A 218 -1.86 -17.37 9.34
N GLU A 219 -1.11 -17.76 10.35
CA GLU A 219 -0.81 -16.93 11.52
C GLU A 219 0.42 -16.07 11.26
N CYS A 220 0.29 -14.76 11.44
CA CYS A 220 1.29 -13.78 11.02
C CYS A 220 1.63 -12.76 12.11
N ASP A 221 2.90 -12.36 12.15
CA ASP A 221 3.33 -11.12 12.80
C ASP A 221 3.34 -10.00 11.76
N ILE A 222 2.76 -8.85 12.08
CA ILE A 222 2.83 -7.67 11.21
C ILE A 222 4.27 -7.13 11.24
N VAL A 223 4.89 -7.04 10.07
CA VAL A 223 6.28 -6.58 9.91
C VAL A 223 6.39 -5.28 9.11
N CYS A 224 5.34 -4.91 8.37
CA CYS A 224 5.28 -3.65 7.63
C CYS A 224 3.82 -3.20 7.49
N THR A 225 3.61 -1.89 7.65
CA THR A 225 2.36 -1.18 7.38
C THR A 225 2.69 0.03 6.51
N GLU A 226 2.20 0.05 5.27
CA GLU A 226 2.47 1.13 4.32
C GLU A 226 1.17 1.81 3.91
N LYS A 227 1.09 3.14 4.06
CA LYS A 227 -0.10 3.90 3.68
C LYS A 227 -0.15 4.10 2.16
N LEU A 228 -1.23 3.61 1.54
CA LEU A 228 -1.46 3.71 0.09
C LEU A 228 -2.87 4.28 -0.16
N GLY A 229 -2.94 5.61 -0.29
CA GLY A 229 -4.19 6.33 -0.47
C GLY A 229 -5.11 6.21 0.75
N THR A 230 -6.31 5.64 0.55
CA THR A 230 -7.32 5.40 1.60
C THR A 230 -7.11 4.09 2.36
N HIS A 231 -6.17 3.26 1.92
CA HIS A 231 -5.87 1.95 2.49
C HIS A 231 -4.46 1.93 3.07
N ASP A 232 -4.23 0.99 3.99
CA ASP A 232 -2.89 0.58 4.39
C ASP A 232 -2.65 -0.84 3.86
N LEU A 233 -1.46 -1.06 3.29
CA LEU A 233 -0.94 -2.40 3.03
C LEU A 233 -0.39 -2.95 4.33
N ILE A 234 -0.94 -4.08 4.77
CA ILE A 234 -0.46 -4.82 5.92
C ILE A 234 0.33 -6.02 5.42
N VAL A 235 1.58 -6.14 5.84
CA VAL A 235 2.46 -7.28 5.51
C VAL A 235 2.73 -8.08 6.77
N GLY A 236 2.40 -9.37 6.69
CA GLY A 236 2.62 -10.34 7.75
C GLY A 236 3.75 -11.32 7.40
N LYS A 237 4.69 -11.51 8.33
CA LYS A 237 5.61 -12.65 8.29
C LYS A 237 4.91 -13.88 8.85
N ILE A 238 4.85 -14.93 8.05
CA ILE A 238 4.14 -16.18 8.40
C ILE A 238 4.91 -16.90 9.51
N ARG A 239 4.20 -17.28 10.57
CA ARG A 239 4.74 -18.05 11.71
C ARG A 239 4.22 -19.48 11.74
N ARG A 240 2.97 -19.69 11.35
CA ARG A 240 2.32 -20.99 11.34
C ARG A 240 1.27 -21.04 10.24
N THR A 241 1.10 -22.21 9.65
CA THR A 241 0.00 -22.51 8.73
C THR A 241 -0.65 -23.84 9.08
N ALA A 242 -1.93 -23.97 8.74
CA ALA A 242 -2.62 -25.25 8.67
C ALA A 242 -3.50 -25.26 7.41
N CYS A 243 -3.57 -26.40 6.72
CA CYS A 243 -4.38 -26.55 5.51
C CYS A 243 -5.42 -27.67 5.69
N ARG A 244 -6.52 -27.56 4.94
CA ARG A 244 -7.59 -28.54 4.88
C ARG A 244 -8.07 -28.71 3.44
N GLU A 245 -8.54 -29.90 3.12
CA GLU A 245 -9.24 -30.13 1.86
C GLU A 245 -10.68 -29.59 1.98
N ALA A 246 -11.00 -28.59 1.16
CA ALA A 246 -12.34 -28.03 1.03
C ALA A 246 -12.50 -27.37 -0.33
N ARG A 247 -13.74 -27.10 -0.73
CA ARG A 247 -14.03 -26.40 -1.99
C ARG A 247 -13.79 -24.89 -1.83
N PRO A 248 -12.98 -24.27 -2.70
CA PRO A 248 -12.70 -22.84 -2.62
C PRO A 248 -13.91 -22.00 -3.01
N VAL A 249 -14.02 -20.81 -2.43
CA VAL A 249 -14.99 -19.79 -2.83
C VAL A 249 -14.25 -18.53 -3.28
N ILE A 250 -14.77 -17.88 -4.33
CA ILE A 250 -14.26 -16.61 -4.84
C ILE A 250 -15.33 -15.53 -4.76
N ASN A 251 -14.88 -14.28 -4.66
CA ASN A 251 -15.68 -13.11 -4.98
C ASN A 251 -15.45 -12.76 -6.46
N PHE A 252 -16.52 -12.68 -7.23
CA PHE A 252 -16.50 -12.25 -8.63
C PHE A 252 -17.78 -11.47 -8.93
N GLN A 253 -17.69 -10.33 -9.63
CA GLN A 253 -18.85 -9.48 -9.92
C GLN A 253 -19.66 -9.06 -8.68
N SER A 254 -19.02 -8.94 -7.51
CA SER A 254 -19.65 -8.64 -6.21
C SER A 254 -20.59 -9.75 -5.68
N ALA A 255 -20.38 -10.99 -6.11
CA ALA A 255 -21.08 -12.17 -5.62
C ALA A 255 -20.09 -13.30 -5.28
N THR A 256 -20.50 -14.22 -4.41
CA THR A 256 -19.75 -15.43 -4.09
C THR A 256 -19.99 -16.52 -5.12
N HIS A 257 -18.93 -17.12 -5.66
CA HIS A 257 -18.98 -18.21 -6.62
C HIS A 257 -18.09 -19.38 -6.18
N GLY A 258 -18.50 -20.61 -6.48
CA GLY A 258 -17.62 -21.78 -6.44
C GLY A 258 -16.70 -21.83 -7.67
N ILE A 259 -15.62 -22.62 -7.60
CA ILE A 259 -14.68 -22.83 -8.71
C ILE A 259 -14.81 -24.26 -9.23
N ALA A 260 -14.93 -24.41 -10.55
CA ALA A 260 -14.77 -25.69 -11.23
C ALA A 260 -13.47 -25.71 -12.03
N PRO A 261 -12.82 -26.87 -12.21
CA PRO A 261 -11.64 -26.99 -13.07
C PRO A 261 -11.95 -26.48 -14.48
N ALA A 262 -11.10 -25.57 -14.98
CA ALA A 262 -11.18 -25.16 -16.36
C ALA A 262 -10.72 -26.32 -17.25
N GLN A 263 -11.54 -26.68 -18.24
CA GLN A 263 -11.13 -27.61 -19.29
C GLN A 263 -10.32 -26.81 -20.32
N ILE A 264 -9.05 -26.59 -20.02
CA ILE A 264 -8.10 -25.96 -20.94
C ILE A 264 -7.46 -27.10 -21.73
N GLN A 265 -7.79 -27.20 -23.02
CA GLN A 265 -7.13 -28.08 -23.99
C GLN A 265 -5.80 -27.48 -24.45
#